data_AF-A0AAV0U058-F1
#
_entry.id   AF-A0AAV0U058-F1
#
_cell.length_a   1.000
_cell.length_b   1.000
_cell.length_c   1.000
_cell.angle_alpha   90.00
_cell.angle_beta   90.00
_cell.angle_gamma   90.00
#
_symmetry.space_group_name_H-M   'P 1'
#
loop_
_entity.id
_entity.type
_entity.pdbx_description
1 polymer ?
#
loop_
_entity_poly.entity_id
_entity_poly.type
_entity_poly.pdbx_seq_one_letter_code
_entity_poly.pdbx_strand_id
1 'polypeptide(L)'
;MAGNPKQYGAKKQQRAIEEEDARLNCQEHGVMNAYPHCGNNPVWKRKCRSVESQNNDGAPKAVVSTKPRQTETHNSVVSFQSAERLADWMHNAAKRQTIQLSLKCGERSEEVRDALLRQFHRWPATKLGRAEEQYQELSQQAEERCQHHVQLYIQELRGNLMIGAKALFWLNVLHPMIPLVPVSRQEAREVLMLFLDELKSVDGVYTTLTTRNPYVWDILTLPLRLEPLFHGVSTLALNGHGSATKEAIRLMMVFAAQYAPPGRKKATVPTGLSIVASVGILAPPDILRVKELPQTLRDDLVQPFLTVTQKWLSVVDEVLGVLTQALTKRWVSRERAPYEKERNDTFECVLQSDFARLNHALATDQLYVARKTREDTSSVDGECLNVHVVCDHGGLFVQLDRGNGWK
;
A
#
# COMPACT_ATOMS: atom_id res chain seq x y z
N MET A 1 -71.65 26.97 24.02
CA MET A 1 -70.33 26.92 24.68
C MET A 1 -69.54 25.79 24.03
N ALA A 2 -68.62 26.16 23.12
CA ALA A 2 -67.16 25.98 23.28
C ALA A 2 -66.74 24.57 22.82
N GLY A 3 -66.20 24.33 21.62
CA GLY A 3 -65.24 25.16 20.90
C GLY A 3 -63.86 24.96 21.54
N ASN A 4 -63.09 23.97 21.07
CA ASN A 4 -61.65 24.01 21.30
C ASN A 4 -60.87 23.48 20.07
N PRO A 5 -59.92 24.27 19.52
CA PRO A 5 -59.32 24.06 18.20
C PRO A 5 -57.84 23.70 18.33
N LYS A 6 -57.47 22.42 18.24
CA LYS A 6 -56.04 22.04 18.19
C LYS A 6 -55.82 20.75 17.39
N GLN A 7 -56.10 20.77 16.09
CA GLN A 7 -55.58 19.70 15.21
C GLN A 7 -55.35 20.09 13.74
N TYR A 8 -55.54 21.36 13.37
CA TYR A 8 -55.30 21.86 12.01
C TYR A 8 -53.96 22.61 11.81
N GLY A 9 -53.18 22.83 12.88
CA GLY A 9 -51.87 23.52 12.80
C GLY A 9 -50.68 22.62 12.48
N ALA A 10 -50.67 21.37 12.95
CA ALA A 10 -49.50 20.48 12.83
C ALA A 10 -49.31 19.91 11.41
N LYS A 11 -50.41 19.67 10.67
CA LYS A 11 -50.32 19.17 9.29
C LYS A 11 -49.90 20.23 8.26
N LYS A 12 -49.98 21.52 8.61
CA LYS A 12 -49.58 22.62 7.73
C LYS A 12 -48.09 22.99 7.89
N GLN A 13 -47.50 22.74 9.07
CA GLN A 13 -46.06 22.89 9.29
C GLN A 13 -45.25 21.71 8.74
N GLN A 14 -45.77 20.48 8.77
CA GLN A 14 -45.07 19.32 8.19
C GLN A 14 -44.89 19.42 6.66
N ARG A 15 -45.90 19.94 5.95
CA ARG A 15 -45.83 20.13 4.48
C ARG A 15 -44.93 21.29 4.04
N ALA A 16 -44.77 22.32 4.88
CA ALA A 16 -43.87 23.44 4.56
C ALA A 16 -42.39 23.03 4.70
N ILE A 17 -42.08 22.11 5.62
CA ILE A 17 -40.72 21.58 5.81
C ILE A 17 -40.36 20.60 4.68
N GLU A 18 -41.31 19.77 4.23
CA GLU A 18 -41.10 18.86 3.08
C GLU A 18 -40.95 19.60 1.74
N GLU A 19 -41.56 20.78 1.58
CA GLU A 19 -41.46 21.58 0.34
C GLU A 19 -40.20 22.47 0.30
N GLU A 20 -39.61 22.79 1.47
CA GLU A 20 -38.32 23.51 1.58
C GLU A 20 -37.12 22.56 1.43
N ASP A 21 -37.20 21.33 1.97
CA ASP A 21 -36.21 20.27 1.73
C ASP A 21 -36.21 19.79 0.27
N ALA A 22 -37.36 19.80 -0.42
CA ALA A 22 -37.45 19.49 -1.85
C ALA A 22 -36.84 20.58 -2.75
N ARG A 23 -36.74 21.83 -2.27
CA ARG A 23 -36.09 22.94 -3.01
C ARG A 23 -34.59 22.98 -2.79
N LEU A 24 -34.09 22.57 -1.62
CA LEU A 24 -32.66 22.41 -1.36
C LEU A 24 -32.06 21.22 -2.13
N ASN A 25 -32.82 20.13 -2.30
CA ASN A 25 -32.36 18.96 -3.08
C ASN A 25 -32.34 19.17 -4.61
N CYS A 26 -32.92 20.26 -5.13
CA CYS A 26 -32.90 20.58 -6.56
C CYS A 26 -31.79 21.55 -6.97
N GLN A 27 -30.95 22.03 -6.03
CA GLN A 27 -29.87 22.98 -6.33
C GLN A 27 -28.45 22.38 -6.18
N GLU A 28 -28.31 21.18 -5.64
CA GLU A 28 -27.02 20.45 -5.54
C GLU A 28 -26.81 19.40 -6.66
N HIS A 29 -27.67 19.38 -7.68
CA HIS A 29 -27.44 18.58 -8.89
C HIS A 29 -26.94 19.46 -10.03
N GLY A 30 -25.70 19.92 -9.87
CA GLY A 30 -24.93 20.59 -10.91
C GLY A 30 -23.44 20.47 -10.59
N VAL A 31 -22.77 19.55 -11.28
CA VAL A 31 -21.30 19.35 -11.31
C VAL A 31 -20.73 18.41 -10.23
N MET A 32 -21.10 17.12 -10.28
CA MET A 32 -20.20 16.03 -9.90
C MET A 32 -20.54 14.81 -10.74
N ASN A 33 -19.80 14.60 -11.83
CA ASN A 33 -19.81 13.36 -12.59
C ASN A 33 -18.51 13.23 -13.37
N ALA A 34 -17.55 12.46 -12.83
CA ALA A 34 -16.63 11.60 -13.58
C ALA A 34 -15.74 10.77 -12.61
N TYR A 35 -16.35 9.88 -11.82
CA TYR A 35 -15.64 8.72 -11.27
C TYR A 35 -16.50 7.48 -11.53
N PRO A 36 -16.04 6.49 -12.30
CA PRO A 36 -16.78 5.28 -12.49
C PRO A 36 -16.71 4.43 -11.22
N HIS A 37 -17.88 4.12 -10.65
CA HIS A 37 -18.06 3.08 -9.66
C HIS A 37 -17.39 1.78 -10.12
N CYS A 38 -16.38 1.34 -9.37
CA CYS A 38 -15.74 0.06 -9.61
C CYS A 38 -16.59 -1.05 -8.98
N GLY A 39 -17.39 -1.71 -9.81
CA GLY A 39 -18.12 -2.91 -9.45
C GLY A 39 -17.20 -4.10 -9.19
N ASN A 40 -17.70 -5.00 -8.34
CA ASN A 40 -17.14 -6.29 -7.98
C ASN A 40 -16.72 -7.13 -9.20
N ASN A 41 -15.41 -7.34 -9.42
CA ASN A 41 -14.82 -8.59 -9.93
C ASN A 41 -13.27 -8.55 -9.86
N PRO A 42 -12.60 -9.72 -9.67
CA PRO A 42 -11.22 -9.78 -9.18
C PRO A 42 -10.18 -9.62 -10.30
N VAL A 43 -9.45 -8.51 -10.29
CA VAL A 43 -8.34 -8.24 -11.22
C VAL A 43 -7.00 -8.60 -10.55
N TRP A 44 -6.76 -9.89 -10.27
CA TRP A 44 -5.46 -10.33 -9.70
C TRP A 44 -4.94 -11.61 -10.35
N LYS A 45 -4.92 -11.64 -11.68
CA LYS A 45 -4.03 -12.54 -12.45
C LYS A 45 -3.46 -11.79 -13.65
N ARG A 46 -2.38 -11.04 -13.44
CA ARG A 46 -1.43 -10.75 -14.52
C ARG A 46 -0.03 -10.58 -13.95
N LYS A 47 0.82 -11.51 -14.37
CA LYS A 47 2.24 -11.69 -14.03
C LYS A 47 3.04 -10.77 -14.96
N CYS A 48 3.66 -9.72 -14.44
CA CYS A 48 4.53 -8.87 -15.26
C CYS A 48 5.90 -9.55 -15.46
N ARG A 49 6.24 -9.85 -16.71
CA ARG A 49 7.61 -10.19 -17.14
C ARG A 49 8.38 -8.88 -17.30
N SER A 50 9.54 -8.81 -16.65
CA SER A 50 10.60 -7.84 -16.97
C SER A 50 11.34 -8.30 -18.23
N VAL A 51 11.64 -7.39 -19.16
CA VAL A 51 12.60 -7.63 -20.23
C VAL A 51 13.57 -6.45 -20.27
N GLU A 52 14.84 -6.81 -20.09
CA GLU A 52 16.02 -5.97 -20.07
C GLU A 52 16.33 -5.39 -21.46
N SER A 53 16.79 -4.14 -21.51
CA SER A 53 17.34 -3.50 -22.71
C SER A 53 18.85 -3.69 -22.75
N GLN A 54 19.35 -4.41 -23.76
CA GLN A 54 20.78 -4.48 -24.09
C GLN A 54 21.15 -3.34 -25.05
N ASN A 55 22.18 -2.57 -24.69
CA ASN A 55 22.95 -1.74 -25.60
C ASN A 55 23.84 -2.63 -26.48
N ASN A 56 24.08 -2.22 -27.73
CA ASN A 56 25.34 -2.48 -28.40
C ASN A 56 25.65 -1.43 -29.48
N ASP A 57 26.92 -1.05 -29.48
CA ASP A 57 27.62 -0.03 -30.26
C ASP A 57 27.61 -0.23 -31.78
N GLY A 58 27.82 0.88 -32.50
CA GLY A 58 28.18 0.87 -33.92
C GLY A 58 28.46 2.27 -34.51
N ALA A 59 29.65 2.83 -34.27
CA ALA A 59 30.30 3.75 -35.21
C ALA A 59 31.06 2.90 -36.28
N PRO A 60 31.58 3.42 -37.43
CA PRO A 60 31.82 4.83 -37.81
C PRO A 60 31.50 5.18 -39.29
N LYS A 61 31.64 6.47 -39.66
CA LYS A 61 32.42 6.90 -40.84
C LYS A 61 32.48 8.43 -40.98
N ALA A 62 33.69 8.92 -41.24
CA ALA A 62 34.02 10.30 -41.57
C ALA A 62 33.62 10.67 -43.00
N VAL A 63 33.15 11.91 -43.20
CA VAL A 63 33.24 12.64 -44.47
C VAL A 63 33.54 14.11 -44.13
N VAL A 64 34.58 14.63 -44.78
CA VAL A 64 35.07 16.02 -44.72
C VAL A 64 34.32 16.90 -45.72
N SER A 65 34.36 18.21 -45.48
CA SER A 65 34.07 19.33 -46.40
C SER A 65 32.60 19.74 -46.51
N THR A 66 32.19 21.00 -46.47
CA THR A 66 32.84 22.31 -46.61
C THR A 66 32.00 23.34 -45.86
N LYS A 67 32.64 24.27 -45.13
CA LYS A 67 31.98 25.48 -44.60
C LYS A 67 31.44 26.35 -45.75
N PRO A 68 30.28 27.00 -45.58
CA PRO A 68 30.10 28.38 -45.96
C PRO A 68 30.26 29.29 -44.73
N ARG A 69 30.92 30.43 -44.96
CA ARG A 69 31.11 31.52 -44.00
C ARG A 69 29.75 32.11 -43.60
N GLN A 70 29.49 32.03 -42.29
CA GLN A 70 28.99 33.07 -41.39
C GLN A 70 28.05 34.16 -41.95
N THR A 71 26.86 34.21 -41.36
CA THR A 71 26.38 35.44 -40.73
C THR A 71 26.50 35.26 -39.21
N GLU A 72 27.50 35.87 -38.61
CA GLU A 72 27.67 35.95 -37.16
C GLU A 72 26.60 36.90 -36.59
N THR A 73 25.51 36.34 -36.05
CA THR A 73 24.84 36.97 -34.92
C THR A 73 25.67 36.68 -33.68
N HIS A 74 26.07 37.72 -32.94
CA HIS A 74 26.86 37.61 -31.72
C HIS A 74 26.04 36.92 -30.60
N ASN A 75 25.93 35.59 -30.64
CA ASN A 75 25.30 34.82 -29.58
C ASN A 75 26.31 34.65 -28.44
N SER A 76 26.20 35.50 -27.42
CA SER A 76 27.00 35.33 -26.20
C SER A 76 26.45 34.15 -25.39
N VAL A 77 27.31 33.17 -25.12
CA VAL A 77 26.98 32.01 -24.29
C VAL A 77 27.55 32.25 -22.90
N VAL A 78 26.69 32.28 -21.89
CA VAL A 78 27.07 32.48 -20.48
C VAL A 78 26.79 31.20 -19.71
N SER A 79 27.76 30.69 -18.97
CA SER A 79 27.59 29.50 -18.12
C SER A 79 27.35 29.87 -16.66
N PHE A 80 26.43 29.17 -15.99
CA PHE A 80 26.13 29.32 -14.57
C PHE A 80 26.39 28.02 -13.82
N GLN A 81 26.91 28.16 -12.59
CA GLN A 81 27.22 27.02 -11.71
C GLN A 81 25.97 26.47 -11.00
N SER A 82 24.90 27.25 -10.85
CA SER A 82 23.66 26.83 -10.18
C SER A 82 22.43 27.57 -10.71
N ALA A 83 21.24 27.01 -10.45
CA ALA A 83 19.95 27.58 -10.85
C ALA A 83 19.68 28.92 -10.13
N GLU A 84 20.14 29.07 -8.88
CA GLU A 84 20.00 30.29 -8.09
C GLU A 84 20.82 31.44 -8.69
N ARG A 85 22.09 31.18 -9.06
CA ARG A 85 22.93 32.20 -9.70
C ARG A 85 22.38 32.65 -11.04
N LEU A 86 21.80 31.71 -11.80
CA LEU A 86 21.08 32.01 -13.03
C LEU A 86 19.85 32.89 -12.76
N ALA A 87 19.07 32.57 -11.72
CA ALA A 87 17.89 33.34 -11.33
C ALA A 87 18.25 34.75 -10.87
N ASP A 88 19.34 34.92 -10.09
CA ASP A 88 19.87 36.22 -9.67
C ASP A 88 20.30 37.09 -10.85
N TRP A 89 21.02 36.49 -11.80
CA TRP A 89 21.43 37.19 -13.02
C TRP A 89 20.21 37.62 -13.83
N MET A 90 19.23 36.73 -14.03
CA MET A 90 17.99 37.06 -14.74
C MET A 90 17.18 38.14 -14.02
N HIS A 91 17.11 38.11 -12.70
CA HIS A 91 16.45 39.14 -11.91
C HIS A 91 17.10 40.51 -12.11
N ASN A 92 18.43 40.58 -12.17
CA ASN A 92 19.15 41.82 -12.43
C ASN A 92 19.05 42.28 -13.90
N ALA A 93 19.02 41.34 -14.85
CA ALA A 93 18.79 41.64 -16.26
C ALA A 93 17.38 42.19 -16.50
N ALA A 94 16.36 41.60 -15.84
CA ALA A 94 14.96 42.00 -15.95
C ALA A 94 14.71 43.43 -15.44
N LYS A 95 15.56 43.94 -14.52
CA LYS A 95 15.52 45.34 -14.09
C LYS A 95 15.88 46.32 -15.21
N ARG A 96 16.64 45.90 -16.22
CA ARG A 96 17.17 46.78 -17.28
C ARG A 96 16.41 46.67 -18.61
N GLN A 97 15.90 45.49 -18.95
CA GLN A 97 15.17 45.25 -20.21
C GLN A 97 14.14 44.13 -20.07
N THR A 98 13.26 43.99 -21.06
CA THR A 98 12.33 42.85 -21.18
C THR A 98 13.08 41.57 -21.53
N ILE A 99 12.56 40.44 -21.04
CA ILE A 99 13.19 39.14 -21.24
C ILE A 99 12.17 38.16 -21.79
N GLN A 100 12.49 37.56 -22.94
CA GLN A 100 11.75 36.42 -23.46
C GLN A 100 12.52 35.14 -23.10
N LEU A 101 12.02 34.42 -22.10
CA LEU A 101 12.66 33.21 -21.60
C LEU A 101 12.14 31.98 -22.35
N SER A 102 13.08 31.22 -22.90
CA SER A 102 12.85 29.90 -23.46
C SER A 102 13.63 28.88 -22.64
N LEU A 103 12.90 28.08 -21.88
CA LEU A 103 13.45 26.98 -21.10
C LEU A 103 13.22 25.69 -21.89
N LYS A 104 14.27 25.05 -22.40
CA LYS A 104 14.12 23.72 -23.02
C LYS A 104 13.89 22.67 -21.92
N CYS A 105 12.98 21.72 -22.16
CA CYS A 105 12.81 20.57 -21.28
C CYS A 105 14.13 19.80 -21.18
N GLY A 106 14.65 19.66 -19.97
CA GLY A 106 15.88 18.93 -19.66
C GLY A 106 15.92 18.61 -18.16
N GLU A 107 16.85 17.76 -17.73
CA GLU A 107 16.87 17.21 -16.36
C GLU A 107 16.85 18.27 -15.24
N ARG A 108 17.35 19.49 -15.50
CA ARG A 108 17.39 20.60 -14.52
C ARG A 108 16.35 21.70 -14.77
N SER A 109 15.41 21.51 -15.68
CA SER A 109 14.41 22.55 -15.99
C SER A 109 13.52 22.90 -14.80
N GLU A 110 13.21 21.91 -13.95
CA GLU A 110 12.43 22.13 -12.73
C GLU A 110 13.19 22.95 -11.68
N GLU A 111 14.48 22.67 -11.49
CA GLU A 111 15.33 23.43 -10.58
C GLU A 111 15.41 24.91 -10.98
N VAL A 112 15.60 25.17 -12.28
CA VAL A 112 15.65 26.54 -12.83
C VAL A 112 14.30 27.24 -12.70
N ARG A 113 13.20 26.57 -13.04
CA ARG A 113 11.83 27.07 -12.85
C ARG A 113 11.61 27.50 -11.40
N ASP A 114 11.94 26.62 -10.46
CA ASP A 114 11.70 26.83 -9.04
C ASP A 114 12.56 27.96 -8.48
N ALA A 115 13.85 28.02 -8.86
CA ALA A 115 14.75 29.11 -8.49
C ALA A 115 14.24 30.47 -8.99
N LEU A 116 13.74 30.54 -10.23
CA LEU A 116 13.15 31.76 -10.78
C LEU A 116 11.88 32.17 -10.03
N LEU A 117 10.97 31.24 -9.78
CA LEU A 117 9.76 31.52 -9.02
C LEU A 117 10.08 32.08 -7.63
N ARG A 118 11.09 31.54 -6.95
CA ARG A 118 11.55 32.05 -5.65
C ARG A 118 12.18 33.44 -5.77
N GLN A 119 13.08 33.63 -6.75
CA GLN A 119 13.81 34.89 -6.91
C GLN A 119 12.91 36.07 -7.28
N PHE A 120 11.82 35.82 -8.01
CA PHE A 120 10.82 36.83 -8.34
C PHE A 120 9.68 36.93 -7.30
N HIS A 121 9.81 36.27 -6.14
CA HIS A 121 8.79 36.24 -5.08
C HIS A 121 7.39 35.78 -5.57
N ARG A 122 7.37 34.87 -6.55
CA ARG A 122 6.15 34.27 -7.13
C ARG A 122 5.99 32.80 -6.81
N TRP A 123 6.76 32.30 -5.84
CA TRP A 123 6.61 30.94 -5.34
C TRP A 123 5.19 30.72 -4.78
N PRO A 124 4.42 29.75 -5.28
CA PRO A 124 3.02 29.59 -4.91
C PRO A 124 2.85 28.82 -3.58
N ALA A 125 3.47 29.34 -2.52
CA ALA A 125 3.53 28.71 -1.20
C ALA A 125 2.14 28.30 -0.67
N THR A 126 1.14 29.16 -0.83
CA THR A 126 -0.22 28.90 -0.32
C THR A 126 -0.94 27.79 -1.07
N LYS A 127 -0.79 27.70 -2.40
CA LYS A 127 -1.42 26.64 -3.20
C LYS A 127 -0.75 25.29 -2.94
N LEU A 128 0.58 25.27 -2.88
CA LEU A 128 1.35 24.06 -2.57
C LEU A 128 1.08 23.58 -1.13
N GLY A 129 1.02 24.53 -0.18
CA GLY A 129 0.65 24.24 1.21
C GLY A 129 -0.72 23.59 1.32
N ARG A 130 -1.75 24.14 0.65
CA ARG A 130 -3.09 23.53 0.63
C ARG A 130 -3.12 22.13 0.03
N ALA A 131 -2.39 21.91 -1.06
CA ALA A 131 -2.31 20.59 -1.70
C ALA A 131 -1.58 19.57 -0.80
N GLU A 132 -0.56 19.99 -0.06
CA GLU A 132 0.10 19.16 0.95
C GLU A 132 -0.81 18.86 2.15
N GLU A 133 -1.51 19.86 2.68
CA GLU A 133 -2.49 19.69 3.77
C GLU A 133 -3.60 18.70 3.37
N GLN A 134 -4.16 18.85 2.17
CA GLN A 134 -5.18 17.96 1.62
C GLN A 134 -4.64 16.52 1.46
N TYR A 135 -3.42 16.37 0.95
CA TYR A 135 -2.77 15.07 0.87
C TYR A 135 -2.59 14.44 2.25
N GLN A 136 -2.12 15.19 3.23
CA GLN A 136 -1.92 14.70 4.60
C GLN A 136 -3.22 14.24 5.24
N GLU A 137 -4.29 15.03 5.10
CA GLU A 137 -5.62 14.68 5.61
C GLU A 137 -6.14 13.38 4.98
N LEU A 138 -6.11 13.28 3.65
CA LEU A 138 -6.56 12.07 2.94
C LEU A 138 -5.68 10.85 3.27
N SER A 139 -4.38 11.05 3.37
CA SER A 139 -3.39 10.01 3.70
C SER A 139 -3.55 9.49 5.13
N GLN A 140 -3.94 10.36 6.08
CA GLN A 140 -4.25 9.97 7.44
C GLN A 140 -5.59 9.22 7.51
N GLN A 141 -6.64 9.72 6.87
CA GLN A 141 -7.93 9.03 6.81
C GLN A 141 -7.80 7.65 6.16
N ALA A 142 -7.02 7.54 5.09
CA ALA A 142 -6.71 6.27 4.43
C ALA A 142 -5.98 5.29 5.36
N GLU A 143 -5.02 5.79 6.14
CA GLU A 143 -4.31 4.98 7.13
C GLU A 143 -5.25 4.44 8.21
N GLU A 144 -6.08 5.30 8.81
CA GLU A 144 -7.05 4.91 9.83
C GLU A 144 -8.04 3.85 9.31
N ARG A 145 -8.59 4.06 8.11
CA ARG A 145 -9.48 3.08 7.46
C ARG A 145 -8.76 1.75 7.19
N CYS A 146 -7.53 1.79 6.67
CA CYS A 146 -6.75 0.58 6.43
C CYS A 146 -6.46 -0.18 7.72
N GLN A 147 -6.03 0.52 8.77
CA GLN A 147 -5.78 -0.07 10.08
C GLN A 147 -7.05 -0.73 10.64
N HIS A 148 -8.19 -0.06 10.56
CA HIS A 148 -9.46 -0.60 11.01
C HIS A 148 -9.86 -1.87 10.25
N HIS A 149 -9.80 -1.86 8.92
CA HIS A 149 -10.13 -3.02 8.11
C HIS A 149 -9.20 -4.22 8.37
N VAL A 150 -7.89 -3.98 8.49
CA VAL A 150 -6.94 -5.03 8.82
C VAL A 150 -7.21 -5.59 10.22
N GLN A 151 -7.53 -4.75 11.20
CA GLN A 151 -7.89 -5.22 12.54
C GLN A 151 -9.14 -6.10 12.53
N LEU A 152 -10.21 -5.69 11.83
CA LEU A 152 -11.42 -6.49 11.69
C LEU A 152 -11.13 -7.84 11.04
N TYR A 153 -10.38 -7.83 9.93
CA TYR A 153 -9.97 -9.04 9.23
C TYR A 153 -9.19 -10.00 10.14
N ILE A 154 -8.19 -9.49 10.86
CA ILE A 154 -7.38 -10.28 11.78
C ILE A 154 -8.21 -10.81 12.96
N GLN A 155 -9.16 -10.03 13.48
CA GLN A 155 -10.07 -10.47 14.54
C GLN A 155 -10.99 -11.58 14.07
N GLU A 156 -11.53 -11.49 12.86
CA GLU A 156 -12.36 -12.54 12.25
C GLU A 156 -11.54 -13.82 12.06
N LEU A 157 -10.33 -13.71 11.48
CA LEU A 157 -9.42 -14.82 11.28
C LEU A 157 -9.04 -15.48 12.62
N ARG A 158 -8.74 -14.68 13.64
CA ARG A 158 -8.50 -15.16 15.01
C ARG A 158 -9.70 -15.92 15.56
N GLY A 159 -10.90 -15.35 15.43
CA GLY A 159 -12.15 -15.97 15.86
C GLY A 159 -12.37 -17.34 15.21
N ASN A 160 -12.22 -17.40 13.89
CA ASN A 160 -12.40 -18.63 13.11
C ASN A 160 -11.38 -19.72 13.52
N LEU A 161 -10.11 -19.36 13.71
CA LEU A 161 -9.08 -20.30 14.18
C LEU A 161 -9.33 -20.77 15.61
N MET A 162 -9.77 -19.90 16.51
CA MET A 162 -10.09 -20.26 17.90
C MET A 162 -11.29 -21.20 18.00
N ILE A 163 -12.37 -20.90 17.26
CA ILE A 163 -13.57 -21.73 17.23
C ILE A 163 -13.23 -23.11 16.65
N GLY A 164 -12.45 -23.15 15.56
CA GLY A 164 -12.01 -24.37 14.89
C GLY A 164 -10.96 -25.18 15.66
N ALA A 165 -10.21 -24.57 16.60
CA ALA A 165 -9.09 -25.21 17.29
C ALA A 165 -9.48 -26.53 17.97
N LYS A 166 -10.61 -26.55 18.66
CA LYS A 166 -11.08 -27.77 19.35
C LYS A 166 -11.37 -28.91 18.37
N ALA A 167 -11.92 -28.60 17.20
CA ALA A 167 -12.18 -29.59 16.15
C ALA A 167 -10.88 -30.06 15.48
N LEU A 168 -9.95 -29.13 15.21
CA LEU A 168 -8.63 -29.42 14.64
C LEU A 168 -7.82 -30.41 15.49
N PHE A 169 -7.90 -30.28 16.82
CA PHE A 169 -7.22 -31.13 17.80
C PHE A 169 -8.12 -32.26 18.37
N TRP A 170 -9.25 -32.58 17.75
CA TRP A 170 -10.13 -33.69 18.17
C TRP A 170 -10.63 -33.61 19.63
N LEU A 171 -10.57 -32.43 20.26
CA LEU A 171 -10.99 -32.22 21.65
C LEU A 171 -12.50 -32.37 21.83
N ASN A 172 -13.27 -32.07 20.79
CA ASN A 172 -14.72 -32.32 20.74
C ASN A 172 -15.08 -33.81 20.80
N VAL A 173 -14.19 -34.69 20.32
CA VAL A 173 -14.35 -36.14 20.37
C VAL A 173 -13.82 -36.70 21.69
N LEU A 174 -12.67 -36.21 22.12
CA LEU A 174 -12.00 -36.65 23.34
C LEU A 174 -12.72 -36.18 24.62
N HIS A 175 -13.36 -35.02 24.61
CA HIS A 175 -14.07 -34.48 25.76
C HIS A 175 -15.53 -34.13 25.41
N PRO A 176 -16.48 -35.10 25.49
CA PRO A 176 -17.86 -34.94 25.03
C PRO A 176 -18.68 -33.89 25.80
N MET A 177 -18.21 -33.49 26.99
CA MET A 177 -18.81 -32.41 27.79
C MET A 177 -18.52 -31.01 27.21
N ILE A 178 -17.62 -30.92 26.23
CA ILE A 178 -17.46 -29.70 25.44
C ILE A 178 -18.65 -29.67 24.45
N PRO A 179 -19.50 -28.62 24.48
CA PRO A 179 -20.65 -28.53 23.58
C PRO A 179 -20.20 -28.70 22.12
N LEU A 180 -21.04 -29.35 21.30
CA LEU A 180 -20.77 -29.54 19.87
C LEU A 180 -20.36 -28.18 19.27
N VAL A 181 -19.12 -28.14 18.79
CA VAL A 181 -18.56 -26.96 18.14
C VAL A 181 -19.39 -26.70 16.87
N PRO A 182 -19.82 -25.46 16.61
CA PRO A 182 -20.63 -25.13 15.43
C PRO A 182 -19.89 -25.34 14.10
N VAL A 183 -18.57 -25.51 14.16
CA VAL A 183 -17.68 -25.65 13.01
C VAL A 183 -17.20 -27.10 12.91
N SER A 184 -17.40 -27.70 11.75
CA SER A 184 -16.89 -29.03 11.44
C SER A 184 -15.35 -29.03 11.37
N ARG A 185 -14.73 -30.20 11.57
CA ARG A 185 -13.27 -30.29 11.43
C ARG A 185 -12.78 -29.95 10.02
N GLN A 186 -13.58 -30.26 9.00
CA GLN A 186 -13.25 -29.98 7.61
C GLN A 186 -13.17 -28.46 7.36
N GLU A 187 -14.19 -27.72 7.80
CA GLU A 187 -14.20 -26.25 7.72
C GLU A 187 -13.03 -25.65 8.50
N ALA A 188 -12.76 -26.13 9.72
CA ALA A 188 -11.63 -25.66 10.52
C ALA A 188 -10.28 -25.92 9.84
N ARG A 189 -10.15 -27.05 9.11
CA ARG A 189 -8.96 -27.37 8.32
C ARG A 189 -8.81 -26.43 7.13
N GLU A 190 -9.89 -26.10 6.44
CA GLU A 190 -9.89 -25.15 5.33
C GLU A 190 -9.46 -23.75 5.79
N VAL A 191 -10.00 -23.27 6.92
CA VAL A 191 -9.58 -22.01 7.54
C VAL A 191 -8.08 -22.03 7.87
N LEU A 192 -7.57 -23.12 8.46
CA LEU A 192 -6.14 -23.25 8.74
C LEU A 192 -5.30 -23.22 7.46
N MET A 193 -5.73 -23.90 6.40
CA MET A 193 -5.00 -23.90 5.13
C MET A 193 -4.95 -22.52 4.49
N LEU A 194 -6.09 -21.80 4.45
CA LEU A 194 -6.16 -20.43 3.94
C LEU A 194 -5.26 -19.50 4.73
N PHE A 195 -5.24 -19.63 6.06
CA PHE A 195 -4.33 -18.88 6.92
C PHE A 195 -2.86 -19.15 6.59
N LEU A 196 -2.47 -20.42 6.47
CA LEU A 196 -1.10 -20.81 6.12
C LEU A 196 -0.67 -20.28 4.74
N ASP A 197 -1.58 -20.32 3.77
CA ASP A 197 -1.32 -19.79 2.43
C ASP A 197 -1.19 -18.27 2.44
N GLU A 198 -2.01 -17.57 3.24
CA GLU A 198 -1.90 -16.13 3.39
C GLU A 198 -0.54 -15.72 3.96
N LEU A 199 -0.06 -16.39 5.02
CA LEU A 199 1.25 -16.13 5.62
C LEU A 199 2.42 -16.28 4.63
N LYS A 200 2.27 -17.15 3.63
CA LYS A 200 3.26 -17.31 2.54
C LYS A 200 3.09 -16.26 1.45
N SER A 201 1.88 -15.77 1.24
CA SER A 201 1.54 -14.84 0.16
C SER A 201 1.91 -13.38 0.48
N VAL A 202 2.05 -13.03 1.76
CA VAL A 202 2.44 -11.68 2.18
C VAL A 202 3.96 -11.59 2.23
N ASP A 203 4.52 -10.72 1.40
CA ASP A 203 5.97 -10.52 1.27
C ASP A 203 6.63 -10.29 2.63
N GLY A 204 7.69 -11.05 2.89
CA GLY A 204 8.49 -10.92 4.11
C GLY A 204 7.88 -11.53 5.38
N VAL A 205 6.60 -11.93 5.40
CA VAL A 205 5.96 -12.50 6.60
C VAL A 205 6.57 -13.86 6.93
N TYR A 206 6.56 -14.80 5.98
CA TYR A 206 7.14 -16.13 6.18
C TYR A 206 8.59 -16.06 6.67
N THR A 207 9.43 -15.25 6.01
CA THR A 207 10.84 -15.07 6.39
C THR A 207 11.01 -14.46 7.77
N THR A 208 10.18 -13.48 8.14
CA THR A 208 10.19 -12.86 9.48
C THR A 208 9.85 -13.90 10.55
N LEU A 209 8.82 -14.69 10.31
CA LEU A 209 8.38 -15.74 11.23
C LEU A 209 9.46 -16.81 11.41
N THR A 210 10.03 -17.34 10.32
CA THR A 210 11.06 -18.39 10.40
C THR A 210 12.38 -17.89 10.97
N THR A 211 12.71 -16.61 10.80
CA THR A 211 13.90 -15.98 11.40
C THR A 211 13.72 -15.82 12.91
N ARG A 212 12.53 -15.38 13.35
CA ARG A 212 12.23 -15.19 14.78
C ARG A 212 12.10 -16.53 15.52
N ASN A 213 11.46 -17.51 14.89
CA ASN A 213 11.31 -18.85 15.43
C ASN A 213 11.33 -19.88 14.28
N PRO A 214 12.42 -20.65 14.12
CA PRO A 214 12.54 -21.62 13.02
C PRO A 214 11.51 -22.75 13.10
N TYR A 215 10.87 -22.94 14.25
CA TYR A 215 9.86 -23.98 14.47
C TYR A 215 8.42 -23.46 14.38
N VAL A 216 8.20 -22.18 14.09
CA VAL A 216 6.84 -21.61 14.00
C VAL A 216 5.97 -22.39 13.02
N TRP A 217 6.52 -22.76 11.87
CA TRP A 217 5.78 -23.50 10.85
C TRP A 217 5.42 -24.92 11.27
N ASP A 218 6.32 -25.59 11.99
CA ASP A 218 6.07 -26.90 12.59
C ASP A 218 4.91 -26.86 13.59
N ILE A 219 4.82 -25.78 14.37
CA ILE A 219 3.77 -25.58 15.35
C ILE A 219 2.45 -25.28 14.63
N LEU A 220 2.44 -24.32 13.70
CA LEU A 220 1.22 -23.95 12.97
C LEU A 220 0.58 -25.14 12.24
N THR A 221 1.40 -26.03 11.67
CA THR A 221 0.95 -27.22 10.94
C THR A 221 0.72 -28.45 11.83
N LEU A 222 0.92 -28.33 13.15
CA LEU A 222 0.79 -29.43 14.10
C LEU A 222 -0.57 -30.15 14.06
N PRO A 223 -1.74 -29.47 13.94
CA PRO A 223 -3.02 -30.17 13.85
C PRO A 223 -3.09 -31.15 12.67
N LEU A 224 -2.48 -30.78 11.54
CA LEU A 224 -2.44 -31.61 10.33
C LEU A 224 -1.53 -32.84 10.51
N ARG A 225 -0.49 -32.70 11.33
CA ARG A 225 0.46 -33.79 11.64
C ARG A 225 -0.07 -34.75 12.72
N LEU A 226 -0.89 -34.24 13.64
CA LEU A 226 -1.53 -35.07 14.68
C LEU A 226 -2.68 -35.90 14.15
N GLU A 227 -3.33 -35.48 13.07
CA GLU A 227 -4.45 -36.20 12.45
C GLU A 227 -4.15 -37.69 12.15
N PRO A 228 -3.12 -38.05 11.36
CA PRO A 228 -2.83 -39.45 11.09
C PRO A 228 -2.43 -40.23 12.34
N LEU A 229 -1.85 -39.58 13.35
CA LEU A 229 -1.49 -40.22 14.62
C LEU A 229 -2.73 -40.56 15.45
N PHE A 230 -3.65 -39.61 15.55
CA PHE A 230 -4.92 -39.80 16.24
C PHE A 230 -5.76 -40.89 15.56
N HIS A 231 -5.80 -40.91 14.22
CA HIS A 231 -6.45 -41.99 13.47
C HIS A 231 -5.80 -43.34 13.71
N GLY A 232 -4.46 -43.42 13.75
CA GLY A 232 -3.74 -44.67 14.02
C GLY A 232 -4.05 -45.23 15.41
N VAL A 233 -3.96 -44.39 16.43
CA VAL A 233 -4.32 -44.74 17.82
C VAL A 233 -5.76 -45.21 17.91
N SER A 234 -6.68 -44.47 17.29
CA SER A 234 -8.10 -44.78 17.30
C SER A 234 -8.41 -46.11 16.61
N THR A 235 -7.78 -46.38 15.47
CA THR A 235 -7.95 -47.61 14.71
C THR A 235 -7.46 -48.82 15.48
N LEU A 236 -6.28 -48.72 16.10
CA LEU A 236 -5.74 -49.79 16.95
C LEU A 236 -6.66 -50.08 18.14
N ALA A 237 -7.20 -49.04 18.77
CA ALA A 237 -8.11 -49.16 19.90
C ALA A 237 -9.42 -49.84 19.50
N LEU A 238 -10.07 -49.35 18.44
CA LEU A 238 -11.37 -49.86 17.97
C LEU A 238 -11.30 -51.29 17.43
N ASN A 239 -10.13 -51.73 16.95
CA ASN A 239 -9.91 -53.11 16.49
C ASN A 239 -9.39 -54.04 17.60
N GLY A 240 -9.32 -53.58 18.86
CA GLY A 240 -8.97 -54.42 20.00
C GLY A 240 -7.48 -54.69 20.20
N HIS A 241 -6.58 -53.95 19.54
CA HIS A 241 -5.13 -54.11 19.68
C HIS A 241 -4.59 -53.39 20.93
N GLY A 242 -4.98 -53.85 22.13
CA GLY A 242 -4.73 -53.15 23.40
C GLY A 242 -3.25 -52.81 23.68
N SER A 243 -2.32 -53.75 23.50
CA SER A 243 -0.89 -53.49 23.74
C SER A 243 -0.29 -52.48 22.75
N ALA A 244 -0.65 -52.59 21.47
CA ALA A 244 -0.22 -51.65 20.44
C ALA A 244 -0.84 -50.25 20.64
N THR A 245 -2.09 -50.19 21.10
CA THR A 245 -2.79 -48.95 21.44
C THR A 245 -2.08 -48.19 22.56
N LYS A 246 -1.72 -48.87 23.65
CA LYS A 246 -0.98 -48.26 24.77
C LYS A 246 0.35 -47.69 24.33
N GLU A 247 1.11 -48.42 23.50
CA GLU A 247 2.37 -47.92 22.96
C GLU A 247 2.17 -46.75 22.01
N ALA A 248 1.16 -46.80 21.14
CA ALA A 248 0.83 -45.70 20.23
C ALA A 248 0.42 -44.42 20.97
N ILE A 249 -0.38 -44.54 22.05
CA ILE A 249 -0.71 -43.43 22.95
C ILE A 249 0.55 -42.85 23.56
N ARG A 250 1.45 -43.69 24.10
CA ARG A 250 2.73 -43.25 24.69
C ARG A 250 3.58 -42.48 23.69
N LEU A 251 3.73 -42.99 22.46
CA LEU A 251 4.48 -42.33 21.38
C LEU A 251 3.85 -40.98 21.01
N MET A 252 2.53 -40.92 20.90
CA MET A 252 1.81 -39.69 20.59
C MET A 252 1.91 -38.66 21.73
N MET A 253 1.84 -39.09 22.99
CA MET A 253 2.04 -38.20 24.15
C MET A 253 3.46 -37.63 24.19
N VAL A 254 4.49 -38.47 23.94
CA VAL A 254 5.87 -38.00 23.85
C VAL A 254 6.02 -36.99 22.71
N PHE A 255 5.39 -37.25 21.56
CA PHE A 255 5.40 -36.33 20.43
C PHE A 255 4.69 -35.00 20.78
N ALA A 256 3.49 -35.04 21.35
CA ALA A 256 2.73 -33.87 21.79
C ALA A 256 3.50 -33.03 22.83
N ALA A 257 4.11 -33.69 23.82
CA ALA A 257 4.89 -33.05 24.87
C ALA A 257 6.10 -32.26 24.34
N GLN A 258 6.67 -32.66 23.18
CA GLN A 258 7.77 -31.91 22.54
C GLN A 258 7.36 -30.52 22.02
N TYR A 259 6.05 -30.25 21.94
CA TYR A 259 5.50 -28.97 21.53
C TYR A 259 4.92 -28.16 22.71
N ALA A 260 4.96 -28.70 23.94
CA ALA A 260 4.46 -28.04 25.14
C ALA A 260 5.43 -27.00 25.77
N PRO A 261 6.76 -27.21 25.87
CA PRO A 261 7.66 -26.26 26.54
C PRO A 261 8.16 -25.12 25.62
N PRO A 262 8.33 -23.89 26.14
CA PRO A 262 9.01 -22.80 25.44
C PRO A 262 10.53 -23.03 25.42
N GLY A 263 11.19 -22.95 24.25
CA GLY A 263 12.66 -23.07 24.12
C GLY A 263 13.16 -24.37 23.49
N ARG A 264 12.59 -24.74 22.33
CA ARG A 264 12.81 -26.03 21.67
C ARG A 264 14.25 -26.26 21.17
N LYS A 265 14.80 -27.44 21.46
CA LYS A 265 15.81 -28.13 20.65
C LYS A 265 15.09 -29.07 19.67
N LYS A 266 15.62 -29.22 18.44
CA LYS A 266 15.05 -30.01 17.32
C LYS A 266 14.33 -31.27 17.83
N ALA A 267 13.03 -31.38 17.56
CA ALA A 267 12.25 -32.54 18.01
C ALA A 267 12.80 -33.83 17.43
N THR A 268 13.13 -34.75 18.33
CA THR A 268 13.39 -36.14 17.99
C THR A 268 12.05 -36.84 17.82
N VAL A 269 11.71 -37.18 16.58
CA VAL A 269 10.53 -38.00 16.30
C VAL A 269 10.70 -39.35 17.02
N PRO A 270 9.79 -39.74 17.92
CA PRO A 270 9.87 -41.03 18.60
C PRO A 270 9.94 -42.19 17.60
N THR A 271 10.84 -43.14 17.83
CA THR A 271 10.95 -44.35 17.02
C THR A 271 9.60 -45.08 17.03
N GLY A 272 9.08 -45.42 15.84
CA GLY A 272 7.78 -46.08 15.69
C GLY A 272 6.58 -45.13 15.49
N LEU A 273 6.74 -43.80 15.66
CA LEU A 273 5.65 -42.84 15.42
C LEU A 273 5.16 -42.87 13.96
N SER A 274 6.06 -43.09 13.00
CA SER A 274 5.71 -43.25 11.59
C SER A 274 4.80 -44.44 11.34
N ILE A 275 4.97 -45.55 12.07
CA ILE A 275 4.12 -46.74 11.96
C ILE A 275 2.70 -46.40 12.40
N VAL A 276 2.55 -45.70 13.53
CA VAL A 276 1.25 -45.23 14.02
C VAL A 276 0.57 -44.33 12.99
N ALA A 277 1.31 -43.36 12.42
CA ALA A 277 0.79 -42.48 11.38
C ALA A 277 0.35 -43.26 10.13
N SER A 278 1.15 -44.24 9.68
CA SER A 278 0.84 -45.07 8.52
C SER A 278 -0.44 -45.88 8.72
N VAL A 279 -0.67 -46.44 9.92
CA VAL A 279 -1.94 -47.13 10.25
C VAL A 279 -3.12 -46.17 10.09
N GLY A 280 -3.00 -44.94 10.60
CA GLY A 280 -4.06 -43.94 10.51
C GLY A 280 -4.31 -43.38 9.12
N ILE A 281 -3.33 -43.45 8.22
CA ILE A 281 -3.48 -43.07 6.80
C ILE A 281 -4.13 -44.21 6.00
N LEU A 282 -3.71 -45.46 6.24
CA LEU A 282 -4.17 -46.62 5.48
C LEU A 282 -5.58 -47.09 5.87
N ALA A 283 -5.96 -46.91 7.12
CA ALA A 283 -7.26 -47.32 7.64
C ALA A 283 -7.83 -46.25 8.59
N PRO A 284 -8.18 -45.04 8.09
CA PRO A 284 -8.75 -44.01 8.93
C PRO A 284 -10.09 -44.49 9.51
N PRO A 285 -10.33 -44.30 10.82
CA PRO A 285 -11.58 -44.72 11.43
C PRO A 285 -12.72 -43.80 10.96
N ASP A 286 -13.90 -44.37 10.74
CA ASP A 286 -15.12 -43.58 10.51
C ASP A 286 -15.37 -42.66 11.73
N ILE A 287 -15.62 -41.37 11.47
CA ILE A 287 -15.87 -40.31 12.47
C ILE A 287 -16.96 -40.74 13.47
N LEU A 288 -17.96 -41.51 13.02
CA LEU A 288 -19.00 -42.04 13.89
C LEU A 288 -18.46 -43.07 14.88
N ARG A 289 -17.53 -43.93 14.44
CA ARG A 289 -16.86 -44.94 15.29
C ARG A 289 -15.85 -44.33 16.24
N VAL A 290 -15.29 -43.15 15.92
CA VAL A 290 -14.41 -42.43 16.86
C VAL A 290 -15.19 -41.99 18.13
N LYS A 291 -16.51 -41.82 18.05
CA LYS A 291 -17.38 -41.60 19.22
C LYS A 291 -17.55 -42.84 20.11
N GLU A 292 -17.07 -44.01 19.68
CA GLU A 292 -17.08 -45.26 20.44
C GLU A 292 -15.73 -45.53 21.14
N LEU A 293 -14.77 -44.60 21.03
CA LEU A 293 -13.46 -44.74 21.68
C LEU A 293 -13.59 -45.02 23.19
N PRO A 294 -12.77 -45.94 23.75
CA PRO A 294 -12.75 -46.22 25.17
C PRO A 294 -12.51 -44.97 26.02
N GLN A 295 -13.23 -44.85 27.15
CA GLN A 295 -13.10 -43.68 28.02
C GLN A 295 -11.69 -43.51 28.59
N THR A 296 -11.03 -44.61 28.94
CA THR A 296 -9.63 -44.61 29.42
C THR A 296 -8.67 -43.96 28.42
N LEU A 297 -8.83 -44.26 27.13
CA LEU A 297 -8.04 -43.65 26.06
C LEU A 297 -8.34 -42.16 25.92
N ARG A 298 -9.61 -41.76 26.06
CA ARG A 298 -9.97 -40.34 26.04
C ARG A 298 -9.31 -39.60 27.18
N ASP A 299 -9.41 -40.12 28.39
CA ASP A 299 -8.84 -39.51 29.60
C ASP A 299 -7.32 -39.35 29.48
N ASP A 300 -6.61 -40.34 28.92
CA ASP A 300 -5.17 -40.28 28.66
C ASP A 300 -4.78 -39.19 27.64
N LEU A 301 -5.66 -38.84 26.71
CA LEU A 301 -5.35 -37.94 25.58
C LEU A 301 -5.88 -36.52 25.73
N VAL A 302 -6.96 -36.31 26.50
CA VAL A 302 -7.59 -34.99 26.67
C VAL A 302 -6.59 -33.94 27.15
N GLN A 303 -5.86 -34.23 28.25
CA GLN A 303 -4.96 -33.24 28.86
C GLN A 303 -3.78 -32.87 27.95
N PRO A 304 -3.03 -33.84 27.36
CA PRO A 304 -1.96 -33.52 26.41
C PRO A 304 -2.44 -32.66 25.23
N PHE A 305 -3.62 -32.98 24.66
CA PHE A 305 -4.15 -32.25 23.52
C PHE A 305 -4.64 -30.85 23.91
N LEU A 306 -5.19 -30.67 25.12
CA LEU A 306 -5.53 -29.35 25.65
C LEU A 306 -4.29 -28.47 25.79
N THR A 307 -3.21 -28.99 26.39
CA THR A 307 -1.96 -28.25 26.55
C THR A 307 -1.36 -27.85 25.21
N VAL A 308 -1.31 -28.77 24.24
CA VAL A 308 -0.81 -28.48 22.90
C VAL A 308 -1.68 -27.45 22.18
N THR A 309 -3.02 -27.54 22.32
CA THR A 309 -3.95 -26.59 21.70
C THR A 309 -3.74 -25.18 22.25
N GLN A 310 -3.59 -25.02 23.57
CA GLN A 310 -3.31 -23.73 24.19
C GLN A 310 -1.99 -23.13 23.68
N LYS A 311 -0.95 -23.96 23.54
CA LYS A 311 0.33 -23.48 23.02
C LYS A 311 0.25 -23.11 21.53
N TRP A 312 -0.48 -23.89 20.75
CA TRP A 312 -0.75 -23.59 19.35
C TRP A 312 -1.46 -22.24 19.20
N LEU A 313 -2.51 -21.99 20.00
CA LEU A 313 -3.23 -20.70 20.01
C LEU A 313 -2.32 -19.52 20.36
N SER A 314 -1.44 -19.68 21.35
CA SER A 314 -0.45 -18.65 21.68
C SER A 314 0.48 -18.32 20.50
N VAL A 315 0.90 -19.32 19.72
CA VAL A 315 1.73 -19.09 18.52
C VAL A 315 0.91 -18.47 17.40
N VAL A 316 -0.35 -18.88 17.22
CA VAL A 316 -1.28 -18.24 16.27
C VAL A 316 -1.42 -16.76 16.57
N ASP A 317 -1.61 -16.38 17.83
CA ASP A 317 -1.73 -14.97 18.25
C ASP A 317 -0.46 -14.17 17.94
N GLU A 318 0.73 -14.73 18.20
CA GLU A 318 2.01 -14.10 17.85
C GLU A 318 2.14 -13.88 16.33
N VAL A 319 1.75 -14.89 15.55
CA VAL A 319 1.82 -14.87 14.08
C VAL A 319 0.82 -13.86 13.51
N LEU A 320 -0.39 -13.80 14.04
CA LEU A 320 -1.41 -12.81 13.66
C LEU A 320 -0.92 -11.38 13.93
N GLY A 321 -0.17 -11.16 15.01
CA GLY A 321 0.46 -9.86 15.26
C GLY A 321 1.45 -9.45 14.17
N VAL A 322 2.30 -10.37 13.70
CA VAL A 322 3.23 -10.12 12.59
C VAL A 322 2.46 -9.89 11.28
N LEU A 323 1.43 -10.70 11.01
CA LEU A 323 0.58 -10.55 9.83
C LEU A 323 -0.13 -9.19 9.82
N THR A 324 -0.64 -8.74 10.98
CA THR A 324 -1.29 -7.44 11.14
C THR A 324 -0.38 -6.31 10.67
N GLN A 325 0.86 -6.26 11.18
CA GLN A 325 1.82 -5.22 10.81
C GLN A 325 2.15 -5.23 9.31
N ALA A 326 2.34 -6.42 8.73
CA ALA A 326 2.67 -6.56 7.32
C ALA A 326 1.49 -6.17 6.41
N LEU A 327 0.27 -6.59 6.74
CA LEU A 327 -0.94 -6.23 5.99
C LEU A 327 -1.22 -4.74 6.09
N THR A 328 -1.17 -4.14 7.28
CA THR A 328 -1.35 -2.70 7.47
C THR A 328 -0.37 -1.92 6.59
N LYS A 329 0.92 -2.23 6.63
CA LYS A 329 1.92 -1.54 5.81
C LYS A 329 1.62 -1.66 4.32
N ARG A 330 1.28 -2.86 3.85
CA ARG A 330 0.97 -3.13 2.43
C ARG A 330 -0.28 -2.39 1.98
N TRP A 331 -1.33 -2.38 2.79
CA TRP A 331 -2.62 -1.77 2.45
C TRP A 331 -2.50 -0.24 2.46
N VAL A 332 -1.90 0.33 3.51
CA VAL A 332 -1.64 1.78 3.61
C VAL A 332 -0.82 2.27 2.41
N SER A 333 0.23 1.54 2.01
CA SER A 333 1.03 1.93 0.85
C SER A 333 0.23 1.92 -0.46
N ARG A 334 -0.70 0.98 -0.63
CA ARG A 334 -1.56 0.91 -1.81
C ARG A 334 -2.62 2.00 -1.83
N GLU A 335 -3.22 2.27 -0.68
CA GLU A 335 -4.26 3.30 -0.54
C GLU A 335 -3.69 4.72 -0.68
N ARG A 336 -2.44 4.95 -0.27
CA ARG A 336 -1.75 6.24 -0.39
C ARG A 336 -1.27 6.58 -1.79
N ALA A 337 -0.92 5.58 -2.60
CA ALA A 337 -0.37 5.77 -3.94
C ALA A 337 -1.18 6.72 -4.85
N PRO A 338 -2.52 6.65 -4.93
CA PRO A 338 -3.29 7.60 -5.73
C PRO A 338 -3.20 9.04 -5.21
N TYR A 339 -3.26 9.25 -3.89
CA TYR A 339 -3.17 10.58 -3.29
C TYR A 339 -1.79 11.21 -3.48
N GLU A 340 -0.73 10.41 -3.38
CA GLU A 340 0.64 10.86 -3.63
C GLU A 340 0.82 11.30 -5.09
N LYS A 341 0.24 10.54 -6.03
CA LYS A 341 0.23 10.90 -7.43
C LYS A 341 -0.54 12.20 -7.68
N GLU A 342 -1.76 12.31 -7.16
CA GLU A 342 -2.59 13.52 -7.31
C GLU A 342 -1.89 14.77 -6.73
N ARG A 343 -1.22 14.62 -5.58
CA ARG A 343 -0.40 15.69 -5.00
C ARG A 343 0.71 16.14 -5.95
N ASN A 344 1.47 15.19 -6.48
CA ASN A 344 2.58 15.49 -7.38
C ASN A 344 2.09 16.14 -8.68
N ASP A 345 1.01 15.62 -9.28
CA ASP A 345 0.38 16.20 -10.47
C ASP A 345 -0.13 17.64 -10.20
N THR A 346 -0.70 17.87 -9.01
CA THR A 346 -1.15 19.21 -8.57
C THR A 346 0.03 20.17 -8.40
N PHE A 347 1.12 19.72 -7.77
CA PHE A 347 2.33 20.52 -7.59
C PHE A 347 2.92 20.92 -8.94
N GLU A 348 3.04 19.98 -9.86
CA GLU A 348 3.57 20.23 -11.19
C GLU A 348 2.71 21.25 -11.95
N CYS A 349 1.38 21.05 -11.96
CA CYS A 349 0.44 21.96 -12.62
C CYS A 349 0.49 23.38 -12.05
N VAL A 350 0.51 23.53 -10.72
CA VAL A 350 0.59 24.83 -10.05
C VAL A 350 1.90 25.54 -10.38
N LEU A 351 3.02 24.82 -10.32
CA LEU A 351 4.35 25.38 -10.60
C LEU A 351 4.49 25.78 -12.07
N GLN A 352 4.00 24.96 -13.01
CA GLN A 352 3.99 25.30 -14.44
C GLN A 352 3.11 26.50 -14.74
N SER A 353 1.92 26.58 -14.14
CA SER A 353 1.00 27.71 -14.31
C SER A 353 1.61 29.04 -13.82
N ASP A 354 2.16 29.05 -12.60
CA ASP A 354 2.77 30.27 -12.05
C ASP A 354 4.09 30.63 -12.74
N PHE A 355 4.83 29.65 -13.27
CA PHE A 355 5.99 29.91 -14.13
C PHE A 355 5.60 30.50 -15.48
N ALA A 356 4.55 30.00 -16.14
CA ALA A 356 4.04 30.59 -17.37
C ALA A 356 3.62 32.05 -17.17
N ARG A 357 2.99 32.36 -16.02
CA ARG A 357 2.65 33.73 -15.63
C ARG A 357 3.89 34.60 -15.38
N LEU A 358 4.94 34.06 -14.77
CA LEU A 358 6.22 34.76 -14.61
C LEU A 358 6.86 35.04 -15.98
N ASN A 359 6.91 34.06 -16.87
CA ASN A 359 7.49 34.21 -18.20
C ASN A 359 6.74 35.29 -19.02
N HIS A 360 5.41 35.27 -18.98
CA HIS A 360 4.60 36.33 -19.59
C HIS A 360 4.90 37.72 -18.99
N ALA A 361 5.04 37.81 -17.65
CA ALA A 361 5.34 39.07 -16.98
C ALA A 361 6.75 39.62 -17.31
N LEU A 362 7.73 38.73 -17.53
CA LEU A 362 9.08 39.08 -17.99
C LEU A 362 9.09 39.60 -19.43
N ALA A 363 8.29 38.98 -20.31
CA ALA A 363 8.19 39.37 -21.71
C ALA A 363 7.44 40.70 -21.92
N THR A 364 6.49 41.02 -21.04
CA THR A 364 5.60 42.20 -21.18
C THR A 364 5.99 43.40 -20.30
N ASP A 365 7.18 43.37 -19.69
CA ASP A 365 7.72 44.39 -18.75
C ASP A 365 6.81 44.71 -17.54
N GLN A 366 5.85 43.84 -17.23
CA GLN A 366 4.86 44.06 -16.16
C GLN A 366 5.48 44.03 -14.76
N LEU A 367 6.73 43.58 -14.63
CA LEU A 367 7.46 43.53 -13.37
C LEU A 367 8.06 44.89 -12.98
N TYR A 368 8.31 45.79 -13.94
CA TYR A 368 8.97 47.08 -13.73
C TYR A 368 8.28 48.21 -14.52
N VAL A 369 7.00 48.43 -14.22
CA VAL A 369 6.16 49.53 -14.78
C VAL A 369 6.78 50.93 -14.59
N ALA A 370 7.78 51.08 -13.71
CA ALA A 370 8.46 52.32 -13.40
C ALA A 370 9.46 52.84 -14.46
N ARG A 371 9.69 52.14 -15.58
CA ARG A 371 10.55 52.67 -16.67
C ARG A 371 9.97 53.89 -17.39
N LYS A 372 8.67 54.17 -17.25
CA LYS A 372 8.00 55.28 -17.96
C LYS A 372 8.14 56.66 -17.32
N THR A 373 8.77 56.82 -16.16
CA THR A 373 8.82 58.12 -15.46
C THR A 373 10.22 58.66 -15.20
N ARG A 374 11.28 58.02 -15.71
CA ARG A 374 12.63 58.58 -15.70
C ARG A 374 13.21 58.50 -17.10
N GLU A 375 13.59 59.66 -17.59
CA GLU A 375 14.27 59.93 -18.86
C GLU A 375 13.33 60.24 -20.03
N ASP A 376 12.83 61.48 -20.00
CA ASP A 376 12.62 62.27 -21.20
C ASP A 376 13.84 62.11 -22.15
N THR A 377 13.54 62.04 -23.45
CA THR A 377 14.46 62.10 -24.59
C THR A 377 15.39 60.89 -24.82
N SER A 378 14.84 59.81 -25.36
CA SER A 378 15.24 59.26 -26.68
C SER A 378 14.42 58.02 -26.99
N SER A 379 14.03 57.85 -28.24
CA SER A 379 13.36 56.65 -28.73
C SER A 379 14.33 55.47 -28.65
N VAL A 380 14.40 54.82 -27.50
CA VAL A 380 15.05 53.51 -27.39
C VAL A 380 13.99 52.49 -27.74
N ASP A 381 14.05 52.04 -29.00
CA ASP A 381 13.45 50.80 -29.45
C ASP A 381 13.90 49.72 -28.45
N GLY A 382 12.98 49.30 -27.57
CA GLY A 382 13.32 48.47 -26.41
C GLY A 382 13.67 47.07 -26.86
N GLU A 383 14.95 46.82 -27.16
CA GLU A 383 15.48 45.52 -27.56
C GLU A 383 15.09 44.46 -26.51
N CYS A 384 14.22 43.52 -26.90
CA CYS A 384 13.88 42.35 -26.07
C CYS A 384 15.09 41.41 -26.03
N LEU A 385 15.48 40.97 -24.82
CA LEU A 385 16.52 39.97 -24.67
C LEU A 385 15.92 38.57 -24.72
N ASN A 386 16.26 37.82 -25.77
CA ASN A 386 15.91 36.41 -25.86
C ASN A 386 16.92 35.60 -25.05
N VAL A 387 16.43 34.92 -24.01
CA VAL A 387 17.23 34.10 -23.10
C VAL A 387 16.84 32.65 -23.32
N HIS A 388 17.72 31.88 -23.96
CA HIS A 388 17.55 30.45 -24.13
C HIS A 388 18.40 29.72 -23.10
N VAL A 389 17.75 29.05 -22.16
CA VAL A 389 18.44 28.23 -21.15
C VAL A 389 18.55 26.80 -21.69
N VAL A 390 19.78 26.31 -21.79
CA VAL A 390 20.12 24.95 -22.21
C VAL A 390 20.86 24.28 -21.05
N CYS A 391 20.37 23.11 -20.66
CA CYS A 391 21.04 22.26 -19.68
C CYS A 391 21.84 21.20 -20.46
N ASP A 392 23.17 21.20 -20.34
CA ASP A 392 24.03 20.22 -21.02
C ASP A 392 25.13 19.73 -20.07
N HIS A 393 25.35 18.41 -20.02
CA HIS A 393 26.37 17.74 -19.21
C HIS A 393 26.53 18.27 -17.76
N GLY A 394 25.42 18.56 -17.08
CA GLY A 394 25.40 19.09 -15.70
C GLY A 394 25.62 20.60 -15.55
N GLY A 395 25.99 21.30 -16.63
CA GLY A 395 26.13 22.76 -16.69
C GLY A 395 24.85 23.48 -17.13
N LEU A 396 24.63 24.69 -16.61
CA LEU A 396 23.55 25.58 -17.04
C LEU A 396 24.12 26.62 -18.00
N PHE A 397 23.72 26.58 -19.27
CA PHE A 397 24.17 27.52 -20.29
C PHE A 397 23.03 28.42 -20.72
N VAL A 398 23.32 29.70 -20.88
CA VAL A 398 22.41 30.71 -21.39
C VAL A 398 22.93 31.18 -22.74
N GLN A 399 22.13 31.01 -23.78
CA GLN A 399 22.35 31.64 -25.07
C GLN A 399 21.53 32.92 -25.13
N LEU A 400 22.22 34.04 -25.34
CA LEU A 400 21.59 35.35 -25.50
C LEU A 400 21.51 35.69 -26.98
N ASP A 401 20.30 36.02 -27.42
CA ASP A 401 20.07 36.60 -28.75
C ASP A 401 19.41 37.97 -28.54
N ARG A 402 20.04 39.03 -29.06
CA ARG A 402 19.40 40.34 -29.06
C ARG A 402 18.48 40.37 -30.27
N GLY A 403 17.18 40.40 -30.03
CA GLY A 403 16.22 40.52 -31.11
C GLY A 403 16.46 41.82 -31.85
N ASN A 404 17.02 41.75 -33.06
CA ASN A 404 16.90 42.85 -34.01
C ASN A 404 15.40 43.10 -34.19
N GLY A 405 14.96 44.33 -33.90
CA GLY A 405 13.55 44.72 -33.92
C GLY A 405 12.80 44.17 -35.13
N TRP A 406 11.60 43.65 -34.86
CA TRP A 406 10.64 43.33 -35.91
C TRP A 406 10.43 44.60 -36.76
N LYS A 407 10.73 44.52 -38.06
CA LYS A 407 10.30 45.52 -39.04
C LYS A 407 8.91 45.18 -39.55
#